data_AF-A0A0N5B5M4-F1
#
_entry.id   AF-A0A0N5B5M4-F1
#
_cell.length_a   1.000
_cell.length_b   1.000
_cell.length_c   1.000
_cell.angle_alpha   90.00
_cell.angle_beta   90.00
_cell.angle_gamma   90.00
#
_symmetry.space_group_name_H-M   'P 1'
#
loop_
_entity.id
_entity.type
_entity.pdbx_description
1 polymer ?
#
loop_
_entity_poly.entity_id
_entity_poly.type
_entity_poly.pdbx_seq_one_letter_code
_entity_poly.pdbx_strand_id
1 'polypeptide(L)'
;MVYKRRDEKFKLIKVEDEDNYADYLFSDSEETQDISEEDREFRKQLLAAVLKTPTNRQKKSYNRAVKNYIGDNVEIGTDGVKINNQMGAKKWRRVNNASMMVALTKEDDIILDGSDIVPSVVTAFSQLFIDSDKMKRWINFDSKSEEEQREILEAIQLHRLNKTLLEEEGFVEITNDDIDSDNSSNDDDQPIKGEGNNPVYQAVNCFNRIDRKLRNSLGKQNIPYDFIQDFDEKIRKTFTQNSNAEILEPMYASEFRKYARAIAQYNFLECLTIADGEKRMIHISNKKSFYIPPYTPLGSYLMMRTSTLTRTQR
;
A
#
# COMPACT_ATOMS: atom_id res chain seq x y z
N MET A 1 -14.47 -33.66 20.96
CA MET A 1 -14.28 -34.71 19.95
C MET A 1 -13.60 -34.06 18.74
N VAL A 2 -12.28 -34.19 18.63
CA VAL A 2 -11.48 -33.54 17.58
C VAL A 2 -11.22 -34.57 16.49
N TYR A 3 -11.81 -34.38 15.31
CA TYR A 3 -11.55 -35.22 14.15
C TYR A 3 -10.26 -34.75 13.45
N LYS A 4 -9.14 -35.44 13.69
CA LYS A 4 -7.96 -35.38 12.83
C LYS A 4 -8.27 -36.09 11.51
N ARG A 5 -8.18 -35.38 10.38
CA ARG A 5 -8.19 -36.03 9.05
C ARG A 5 -6.90 -36.84 8.88
N ARG A 6 -7.09 -38.06 8.42
CA ARG A 6 -6.06 -39.07 8.14
C ARG A 6 -5.25 -38.69 6.91
N ASP A 7 -3.99 -39.10 6.95
CA ASP A 7 -2.94 -38.90 5.97
C ASP A 7 -3.32 -39.42 4.58
N GLU A 8 -3.32 -38.54 3.58
CA GLU A 8 -3.31 -38.91 2.17
C GLU A 8 -1.85 -38.95 1.70
N LYS A 9 -1.41 -40.15 1.31
CA LYS A 9 -0.06 -40.41 0.78
C LYS A 9 0.21 -39.56 -0.45
N PHE A 10 1.22 -38.68 -0.37
CA PHE A 10 1.81 -38.02 -1.53
C PHE A 10 2.32 -39.09 -2.52
N LYS A 11 1.79 -39.08 -3.74
CA LYS A 11 2.37 -39.82 -4.87
C LYS A 11 3.43 -38.94 -5.52
N LEU A 12 4.67 -39.41 -5.52
CA LEU A 12 5.77 -38.81 -6.27
C LEU A 12 5.47 -38.91 -7.78
N ILE A 13 5.45 -37.77 -8.45
CA ILE A 13 5.45 -37.70 -9.92
C ILE A 13 6.89 -37.94 -10.37
N LYS A 14 7.08 -38.98 -11.19
CA LYS A 14 8.35 -39.27 -11.84
C LYS A 14 8.43 -38.36 -13.06
N VAL A 15 9.32 -37.39 -13.05
CA VAL A 15 9.68 -36.61 -14.23
C VAL A 15 10.71 -37.46 -14.98
N GLU A 16 10.36 -37.93 -16.17
CA GLU A 16 11.29 -38.58 -17.09
C GLU A 16 11.87 -37.47 -17.96
N ASP A 17 13.17 -37.19 -17.79
CA ASP A 17 13.92 -36.21 -18.57
C ASP A 17 14.26 -36.84 -19.93
N GLU A 18 13.45 -36.59 -20.96
CA GLU A 18 13.79 -36.87 -22.36
C GLU A 18 13.60 -35.62 -23.23
N ASP A 19 14.24 -34.51 -22.85
CA ASP A 19 14.42 -33.38 -23.76
C ASP A 19 15.79 -33.48 -24.43
N ASN A 20 15.79 -33.93 -25.70
CA ASN A 20 17.00 -34.09 -26.51
C ASN A 20 17.40 -32.74 -27.13
N TYR A 21 18.64 -32.31 -26.88
CA TYR A 21 19.22 -31.04 -27.33
C TYR A 21 19.26 -30.85 -28.87
N ALA A 22 19.04 -31.94 -29.63
CA ALA A 22 19.04 -31.92 -31.09
C ALA A 22 17.80 -31.23 -31.73
N ASP A 23 16.72 -31.03 -30.98
CA ASP A 23 15.49 -30.37 -31.49
C ASP A 23 15.63 -28.85 -31.59
N TYR A 24 16.72 -28.27 -31.08
CA TYR A 24 16.99 -26.83 -31.05
C TYR A 24 18.07 -26.37 -32.04
N LEU A 25 18.36 -27.18 -33.07
CA LEU A 25 19.30 -26.79 -34.13
C LEU A 25 18.60 -25.90 -35.18
N PHE A 26 18.76 -24.60 -35.01
CA PHE A 26 18.42 -23.59 -36.01
C PHE A 26 19.35 -23.74 -37.23
N SER A 27 18.82 -24.23 -38.33
CA SER A 27 19.50 -24.25 -39.63
C SER A 27 19.64 -22.80 -40.14
N ASP A 28 20.85 -22.26 -40.03
CA ASP A 28 21.24 -20.93 -40.51
C ASP A 28 21.49 -20.94 -42.03
N SER A 29 20.50 -21.41 -42.79
CA SER A 29 20.51 -21.36 -44.25
C SER A 29 19.72 -20.14 -44.70
N GLU A 30 20.44 -19.04 -44.99
CA GLU A 30 19.91 -17.90 -45.74
C GLU A 30 19.48 -18.35 -47.14
N GLU A 31 18.23 -18.78 -47.30
CA GLU A 31 17.59 -18.84 -48.61
C GLU A 31 17.25 -17.42 -49.06
N THR A 32 18.12 -16.83 -49.88
CA THR A 32 17.78 -15.68 -50.71
C THR A 32 16.77 -16.11 -51.78
N GLN A 33 15.49 -16.19 -51.42
CA GLN A 33 14.41 -16.31 -52.39
C GLN A 33 14.20 -14.94 -53.05
N ASP A 34 14.57 -14.84 -54.33
CA ASP A 34 14.28 -13.68 -55.17
C ASP A 34 12.76 -13.48 -55.24
N ILE A 35 12.28 -12.47 -54.53
CA ILE A 35 10.86 -12.07 -54.51
C ILE A 35 10.44 -11.71 -55.94
N SER A 36 9.51 -12.48 -56.49
CA SER A 36 8.92 -12.30 -57.84
C SER A 36 8.45 -10.86 -58.05
N GLU A 37 8.54 -10.36 -59.28
CA GLU A 37 8.07 -9.00 -59.64
C GLU A 37 6.59 -8.80 -59.30
N GLU A 38 5.77 -9.85 -59.39
CA GLU A 38 4.36 -9.82 -59.00
C GLU A 38 4.19 -9.55 -57.49
N ASP A 39 5.04 -10.12 -56.64
CA ASP A 39 5.02 -9.89 -55.19
C ASP A 39 5.52 -8.48 -54.83
N ARG A 40 6.48 -7.93 -55.59
CA ARG A 40 6.88 -6.52 -55.42
C ARG A 40 5.77 -5.58 -55.82
N GLU A 41 5.05 -5.86 -56.90
CA GLU A 41 3.93 -5.05 -57.35
C GLU A 41 2.74 -5.14 -56.40
N PHE A 42 2.43 -6.34 -55.89
CA PHE A 42 1.41 -6.53 -54.86
C PHE A 42 1.75 -5.76 -53.58
N ARG A 43 3.00 -5.84 -53.11
CA ARG A 43 3.48 -5.06 -51.97
C ARG A 43 3.43 -3.56 -52.23
N LYS A 44 3.78 -3.10 -53.44
CA LYS A 44 3.64 -1.69 -53.85
C LYS A 44 2.19 -1.24 -53.85
N GLN A 45 1.25 -2.06 -54.32
CA GLN A 45 -0.17 -1.75 -54.31
C GLN A 45 -0.74 -1.72 -52.88
N LEU A 46 -0.31 -2.63 -52.01
CA LEU A 46 -0.68 -2.65 -50.60
C LEU A 46 -0.17 -1.39 -49.87
N LEU A 47 1.10 -1.04 -50.08
CA LEU A 47 1.70 0.20 -49.57
C LEU A 47 0.99 1.44 -50.13
N ALA A 48 0.64 1.46 -51.41
CA ALA A 48 -0.12 2.56 -52.02
C ALA A 48 -1.53 2.68 -51.44
N ALA A 49 -2.18 1.57 -51.06
CA ALA A 49 -3.48 1.58 -50.39
C ALA A 49 -3.39 2.11 -48.95
N VAL A 50 -2.31 1.78 -48.23
CA VAL A 50 -2.03 2.29 -46.87
C VAL A 50 -1.60 3.76 -46.88
N LEU A 51 -0.85 4.20 -47.90
CA LEU A 51 -0.39 5.57 -48.07
C LEU A 51 -1.45 6.51 -48.68
N LYS A 52 -2.54 5.98 -49.25
CA LYS A 52 -3.69 6.78 -49.67
C LYS A 52 -4.34 7.39 -48.43
N THR A 53 -3.93 8.63 -48.11
CA THR A 53 -4.59 9.41 -47.07
C THR A 53 -6.09 9.49 -47.39
N PRO A 54 -6.99 9.08 -46.49
CA PRO A 54 -8.41 9.05 -46.80
C PRO A 54 -8.88 10.46 -47.16
N THR A 55 -9.74 10.56 -48.16
CA THR A 55 -10.29 11.85 -48.60
C THR A 55 -11.00 12.52 -47.42
N ASN A 56 -11.04 13.86 -47.39
CA ASN A 56 -11.68 14.61 -46.29
C ASN A 56 -13.14 14.18 -46.03
N ARG A 57 -13.83 13.63 -47.06
CA ARG A 57 -15.19 13.09 -46.98
C ARG A 57 -15.24 11.73 -46.27
N GLN A 58 -14.31 10.83 -46.58
CA GLN A 58 -14.18 9.53 -45.90
C GLN A 58 -13.72 9.70 -44.45
N LYS A 59 -12.78 10.63 -44.18
CA LYS A 59 -12.38 10.99 -42.81
C LYS A 59 -13.57 11.47 -41.97
N LYS A 60 -14.45 12.33 -42.52
CA LYS A 60 -15.66 12.79 -41.80
C LYS A 60 -16.66 11.65 -41.52
N SER A 61 -16.82 10.71 -42.45
CA SER A 61 -17.72 9.57 -42.31
C SER A 61 -17.23 8.58 -41.25
N TYR A 62 -15.94 8.23 -41.29
CA TYR A 62 -15.33 7.31 -40.32
C TYR A 62 -15.34 7.91 -38.91
N ASN A 63 -14.97 9.19 -38.77
CA ASN A 63 -15.03 9.89 -37.49
C ASN A 63 -16.47 9.98 -36.94
N ARG A 64 -17.52 10.09 -37.78
CA ARG A 64 -18.92 10.03 -37.32
C ARG A 64 -19.34 8.64 -36.88
N ALA A 65 -18.92 7.59 -37.59
CA ALA A 65 -19.24 6.21 -37.25
C ALA A 65 -18.59 5.81 -35.91
N VAL A 66 -17.31 6.15 -35.72
CA VAL A 66 -16.58 5.92 -34.46
C VAL A 66 -17.19 6.73 -33.30
N LYS A 67 -17.66 7.97 -33.57
CA LYS A 67 -18.34 8.84 -32.59
C LYS A 67 -19.69 8.29 -32.10
N ASN A 68 -20.33 7.42 -32.90
CA ASN A 68 -21.60 6.79 -32.53
C ASN A 68 -21.43 5.41 -31.89
N TYR A 69 -20.28 4.75 -32.09
CA TYR A 69 -20.00 3.41 -31.55
C TYR A 69 -19.27 3.43 -30.21
N ILE A 70 -18.48 4.47 -29.92
CA ILE A 70 -17.83 4.64 -28.63
C ILE A 70 -18.86 5.23 -27.66
N GLY A 71 -19.53 4.38 -26.89
CA GLY A 71 -20.31 4.81 -25.74
C GLY A 71 -19.44 5.60 -24.76
N ASP A 72 -20.06 6.51 -24.01
CA ASP A 72 -19.40 7.52 -23.14
C ASP A 72 -18.37 6.98 -22.12
N ASN A 73 -18.21 5.65 -21.97
CA ASN A 73 -17.40 5.01 -20.94
C ASN A 73 -16.45 3.90 -21.44
N VAL A 74 -16.06 3.85 -22.72
CA VAL A 74 -15.03 2.88 -23.15
C VAL A 74 -13.63 3.42 -22.81
N GLU A 75 -13.05 2.92 -21.71
CA GLU A 75 -11.64 3.11 -21.37
C GLU A 75 -10.77 2.32 -22.37
N ILE A 76 -10.59 2.87 -23.57
CA ILE A 76 -9.45 2.48 -24.43
C ILE A 76 -8.22 2.84 -23.61
N GLY A 77 -7.28 1.89 -23.43
CA GLY A 77 -6.06 1.94 -22.59
C GLY A 77 -5.14 3.16 -22.79
N THR A 78 -5.71 4.34 -22.56
CA THR A 78 -5.18 5.68 -22.78
C THR A 78 -4.90 6.37 -21.45
N ASP A 79 -4.73 5.58 -20.38
CA ASP A 79 -4.31 6.05 -19.06
C ASP A 79 -5.23 7.17 -18.53
N GLY A 80 -6.53 6.85 -18.38
CA GLY A 80 -7.52 7.74 -17.77
C GLY A 80 -8.01 8.92 -18.64
N VAL A 81 -7.69 8.97 -19.94
CA VAL A 81 -8.18 10.03 -20.83
C VAL A 81 -9.66 9.86 -21.15
N LYS A 82 -10.52 10.64 -20.47
CA LYS A 82 -11.94 10.76 -20.82
C LYS A 82 -12.10 11.26 -22.26
N ILE A 83 -12.54 10.36 -23.14
CA ILE A 83 -12.85 10.65 -24.55
C ILE A 83 -14.18 11.40 -24.55
N ASN A 84 -14.19 12.60 -25.13
CA ASN A 84 -15.44 13.34 -25.32
C ASN A 84 -15.49 14.02 -26.70
N ASN A 85 -16.69 14.42 -27.07
CA ASN A 85 -16.96 14.98 -28.40
C ASN A 85 -16.45 16.41 -28.60
N GLN A 86 -15.89 17.03 -27.56
CA GLN A 86 -15.36 18.40 -27.54
C GLN A 86 -13.82 18.44 -27.45
N MET A 87 -13.14 17.31 -27.67
CA MET A 87 -11.68 17.32 -27.62
C MET A 87 -11.06 18.08 -28.82
N GLY A 88 -9.98 18.79 -28.55
CA GLY A 88 -9.18 19.44 -29.59
C GLY A 88 -8.45 18.45 -30.50
N ALA A 89 -8.11 18.88 -31.72
CA ALA A 89 -7.52 18.04 -32.76
C ALA A 89 -6.26 17.27 -32.32
N LYS A 90 -5.38 17.89 -31.52
CA LYS A 90 -4.17 17.23 -30.99
C LYS A 90 -4.50 16.07 -30.04
N LYS A 91 -5.55 16.22 -29.23
CA LYS A 91 -6.00 15.17 -28.30
C LYS A 91 -6.67 14.01 -29.06
N TRP A 92 -7.44 14.32 -30.11
CA TRP A 92 -8.00 13.30 -31.01
C TRP A 92 -6.92 12.48 -31.74
N ARG A 93 -5.84 13.12 -32.20
CA ARG A 93 -4.72 12.39 -32.80
C ARG A 93 -4.09 11.39 -31.81
N ARG A 94 -3.92 11.79 -30.54
CA ARG A 94 -3.38 10.88 -29.50
C ARG A 94 -4.29 9.68 -29.26
N VAL A 95 -5.60 9.91 -29.13
CA VAL A 95 -6.58 8.81 -28.94
C VAL A 95 -6.59 7.89 -30.15
N ASN A 96 -6.57 8.43 -31.37
CA ASN A 96 -6.53 7.62 -32.58
C ASN A 96 -5.22 6.81 -32.70
N ASN A 97 -4.07 7.40 -32.36
CA ASN A 97 -2.79 6.69 -32.34
C ASN A 97 -2.80 5.56 -31.31
N ALA A 98 -3.28 5.83 -30.09
CA ALA A 98 -3.37 4.80 -29.04
C ALA A 98 -4.33 3.67 -29.45
N SER A 99 -5.50 4.00 -30.01
CA SER A 99 -6.45 3.01 -30.53
C SER A 99 -5.85 2.17 -31.65
N MET A 100 -5.01 2.75 -32.51
CA MET A 100 -4.30 2.02 -33.54
C MET A 100 -3.28 1.05 -32.93
N MET A 101 -2.51 1.48 -31.92
CA MET A 101 -1.55 0.60 -31.23
C MET A 101 -2.27 -0.59 -30.57
N VAL A 102 -3.40 -0.34 -29.89
CA VAL A 102 -4.23 -1.39 -29.27
C VAL A 102 -4.84 -2.34 -30.31
N ALA A 103 -5.17 -1.84 -31.50
CA ALA A 103 -5.67 -2.69 -32.59
C ALA A 103 -4.58 -3.55 -33.24
N LEU A 104 -3.30 -3.17 -33.09
CA LEU A 104 -2.15 -3.91 -33.62
C LEU A 104 -1.64 -4.97 -32.63
N THR A 105 -1.89 -4.82 -31.34
CA THR A 105 -1.59 -5.84 -30.33
C THR A 105 -2.56 -7.01 -30.49
N LYS A 106 -2.05 -8.22 -30.75
CA LYS A 106 -2.89 -9.43 -30.78
C LYS A 106 -3.17 -9.88 -29.35
N GLU A 107 -4.29 -10.57 -29.14
CA GLU A 107 -4.66 -11.11 -27.82
C GLU A 107 -3.59 -12.08 -27.27
N ASP A 108 -2.83 -12.72 -28.16
CA ASP A 108 -1.75 -13.66 -27.82
C ASP A 108 -0.42 -12.98 -27.44
N ASP A 109 -0.26 -11.67 -27.69
CA ASP A 109 0.96 -10.93 -27.33
C ASP A 109 0.98 -10.52 -25.85
N ILE A 110 -0.17 -10.58 -25.17
CA ILE A 110 -0.30 -10.26 -23.74
C ILE A 110 -0.09 -11.56 -22.96
N ILE A 111 1.16 -11.93 -22.75
CA ILE A 111 1.50 -13.07 -21.88
C ILE A 111 1.29 -12.63 -20.43
N LEU A 112 0.21 -13.09 -19.82
CA LEU A 112 -0.04 -12.92 -18.38
C LEU A 112 0.80 -13.97 -17.60
N ASP A 113 2.13 -13.84 -17.63
CA ASP A 113 3.05 -14.74 -16.93
C ASP A 113 3.12 -14.47 -15.40
N GLY A 114 2.41 -13.45 -14.91
CA GLY A 114 2.41 -13.06 -13.51
C GLY A 114 3.71 -12.40 -13.03
N SER A 115 4.64 -12.10 -13.93
CA SER A 115 5.90 -11.39 -13.62
C SER A 115 5.63 -10.03 -12.98
N ASP A 116 4.58 -9.32 -13.43
CA ASP A 116 4.16 -8.03 -12.88
C ASP A 116 3.54 -8.11 -11.47
N ILE A 117 3.13 -9.30 -11.04
CA ILE A 117 2.48 -9.55 -9.76
C ILE A 117 3.52 -9.92 -8.70
N VAL A 118 4.67 -10.47 -9.11
CA VAL A 118 5.75 -10.85 -8.19
C VAL A 118 6.51 -9.58 -7.77
N PRO A 119 6.45 -9.17 -6.50
CA PRO A 119 7.30 -8.09 -6.01
C PRO A 119 8.75 -8.48 -6.24
N SER A 120 9.60 -7.55 -6.69
CA SER A 120 11.04 -7.83 -6.83
C SER A 120 11.58 -8.27 -5.48
N VAL A 121 11.83 -9.57 -5.33
CA VAL A 121 12.35 -10.15 -4.08
C VAL A 121 13.82 -9.78 -3.98
N VAL A 122 14.10 -8.70 -3.24
CA VAL A 122 15.44 -8.36 -2.81
C VAL A 122 15.86 -9.45 -1.83
N THR A 123 16.67 -10.40 -2.31
CA THR A 123 17.24 -11.47 -1.47
C THR A 123 18.15 -10.87 -0.39
N ALA A 124 18.33 -11.58 0.72
CA ALA A 124 19.22 -11.14 1.80
C ALA A 124 20.64 -10.82 1.30
N PHE A 125 21.16 -11.61 0.35
CA PHE A 125 22.45 -11.35 -0.29
C PHE A 125 22.42 -10.13 -1.19
N SER A 126 21.36 -9.92 -1.98
CA SER A 126 21.24 -8.69 -2.78
C SER A 126 21.19 -7.45 -1.91
N GLN A 127 20.49 -7.49 -0.78
CA GLN A 127 20.47 -6.38 0.18
C GLN A 127 21.83 -6.14 0.83
N LEU A 128 22.58 -7.21 1.09
CA LEU A 128 23.92 -7.16 1.65
C LEU A 128 24.95 -6.60 0.64
N PHE A 129 24.78 -6.87 -0.66
CA PHE A 129 25.63 -6.30 -1.71
C PHE A 129 25.26 -4.86 -2.10
N ILE A 130 24.00 -4.46 -1.90
CA ILE A 130 23.55 -3.07 -2.09
C ILE A 130 24.08 -2.17 -0.96
N ASP A 131 24.13 -2.69 0.26
CA ASP A 131 24.46 -1.92 1.45
C ASP A 131 25.90 -2.17 1.90
N SER A 132 26.78 -1.19 1.63
CA SER A 132 28.20 -1.29 1.93
C SER A 132 28.51 -1.45 3.42
N ASP A 133 27.62 -1.00 4.32
CA ASP A 133 27.84 -1.09 5.75
C ASP A 133 27.42 -2.45 6.31
N LYS A 134 26.36 -3.04 5.76
CA LYS A 134 26.02 -4.46 6.03
C LYS A 134 27.12 -5.40 5.55
N MET A 135 27.72 -5.12 4.39
CA MET A 135 28.86 -5.88 3.88
C MET A 135 30.08 -5.79 4.81
N LYS A 136 30.40 -4.60 5.34
CA LYS A 136 31.50 -4.45 6.32
C LYS A 136 31.25 -5.22 7.61
N ARG A 137 30.00 -5.22 8.11
CA ARG A 137 29.62 -6.01 9.30
C ARG A 137 29.75 -7.51 9.04
N TRP A 138 29.36 -7.97 7.84
CA TRP A 138 29.54 -9.34 7.40
C TRP A 138 31.03 -9.73 7.33
N ILE A 139 31.87 -8.91 6.69
CA ILE A 139 33.32 -9.15 6.60
C ILE A 139 33.97 -9.18 7.99
N ASN A 140 33.55 -8.30 8.90
CA ASN A 140 34.03 -8.29 10.28
C ASN A 140 33.61 -9.56 11.03
N PHE A 141 32.37 -10.02 10.85
CA PHE A 141 31.89 -11.29 11.41
C PHE A 141 32.67 -12.49 10.86
N ASP A 142 32.89 -12.53 9.54
CA ASP A 142 33.62 -13.60 8.86
C ASP A 142 35.11 -13.66 9.27
N SER A 143 35.70 -12.51 9.60
CA SER A 143 37.10 -12.40 10.04
C SER A 143 37.34 -12.82 11.50
N LYS A 144 36.29 -13.10 12.29
CA LYS A 144 36.40 -13.52 13.70
C LYS A 144 36.61 -15.02 13.85
N SER A 145 37.06 -15.44 15.03
CA SER A 145 37.22 -16.86 15.36
C SER A 145 35.86 -17.57 15.48
N GLU A 146 35.85 -18.90 15.28
CA GLU A 146 34.60 -19.69 15.30
C GLU A 146 33.90 -19.65 16.66
N GLU A 147 34.64 -19.52 17.75
CA GLU A 147 34.11 -19.40 19.11
C GLU A 147 33.36 -18.07 19.30
N GLU A 148 33.93 -16.97 18.83
CA GLU A 148 33.30 -15.64 18.87
C GLU A 148 32.10 -15.54 17.92
N GLN A 149 32.15 -16.19 16.76
CA GLN A 149 31.01 -16.27 15.84
C GLN A 149 29.82 -16.99 16.50
N ARG A 150 30.09 -18.08 17.22
CA ARG A 150 29.05 -18.84 17.93
C ARG A 150 28.44 -18.04 19.07
N GLU A 151 29.24 -17.31 19.83
CA GLU A 151 28.75 -16.42 20.91
C GLU A 151 27.85 -15.31 20.34
N ILE A 152 28.23 -14.70 19.22
CA ILE A 152 27.42 -13.68 18.54
C ILE A 152 26.09 -14.28 18.04
N LEU A 153 26.12 -15.48 17.45
CA LEU A 153 24.91 -16.15 16.97
C LEU A 153 23.97 -16.55 18.12
N GLU A 154 24.53 -17.02 19.24
CA GLU A 154 23.79 -17.36 20.44
C GLU A 154 23.17 -16.11 21.08
N ALA A 155 23.92 -15.00 21.15
CA ALA A 155 23.41 -13.71 21.62
C ALA A 155 22.26 -13.19 20.74
N ILE A 156 22.38 -13.31 19.41
CA ILE A 156 21.30 -12.95 18.47
C ILE A 156 20.08 -13.85 18.67
N GLN A 157 20.28 -15.15 18.89
CA GLN A 157 19.19 -16.11 19.12
C GLN A 157 18.47 -15.85 20.45
N LEU A 158 19.21 -15.58 21.53
CA LEU A 158 18.65 -15.19 22.82
C LEU A 158 17.91 -13.85 22.73
N HIS A 159 18.47 -12.87 22.01
CA HIS A 159 17.79 -11.60 21.75
C HIS A 159 16.50 -11.79 20.94
N ARG A 160 16.47 -12.69 19.96
CA ARG A 160 15.25 -13.05 19.22
C ARG A 160 14.20 -13.70 20.11
N LEU A 161 14.61 -14.64 20.96
CA LEU A 161 13.71 -15.30 21.90
C LEU A 161 13.13 -14.31 22.91
N ASN A 162 13.97 -13.44 23.47
CA ASN A 162 13.52 -12.37 24.37
C ASN A 162 12.59 -11.39 23.66
N LYS A 163 12.87 -11.03 22.40
CA LYS A 163 11.99 -10.18 21.58
C LYS A 163 10.63 -10.84 21.34
N THR A 164 10.58 -12.14 21.03
CA THR A 164 9.30 -12.85 20.85
C THR A 164 8.50 -12.94 22.15
N LEU A 165 9.18 -13.08 23.28
CA LEU A 165 8.57 -13.15 24.61
C LEU A 165 8.05 -11.77 25.05
N LEU A 166 8.79 -10.70 24.71
CA LEU A 166 8.35 -9.31 24.87
C LEU A 166 7.19 -8.95 23.94
N GLU A 167 7.16 -9.45 22.69
CA GLU A 167 6.06 -9.26 21.75
C GLU A 167 4.77 -9.96 22.21
N GLU A 168 4.86 -11.14 22.85
CA GLU A 168 3.73 -11.80 23.52
C GLU A 168 3.22 -11.01 24.75
N GLU A 169 4.14 -10.37 25.50
CA GLU A 169 3.82 -9.50 26.65
C GLU A 169 3.53 -8.03 26.25
N GLY A 170 3.52 -7.71 24.95
CA GLY A 170 3.17 -6.39 24.42
C GLY A 170 4.22 -5.28 24.62
N PHE A 171 5.45 -5.63 24.95
CA PHE A 171 6.60 -4.71 25.00
C PHE A 171 7.36 -4.72 23.67
N VAL A 172 7.48 -3.55 23.02
CA VAL A 172 8.43 -3.36 21.91
C VAL A 172 9.64 -2.65 22.50
N GLU A 173 10.74 -3.38 22.67
CA GLU A 173 12.02 -2.78 23.00
C GLU A 173 12.61 -2.16 21.71
N ILE A 174 12.62 -0.83 21.65
CA ILE A 174 13.38 -0.10 20.63
C ILE A 174 14.80 -0.03 21.17
N THR A 175 15.67 -0.94 20.72
CA THR A 175 17.10 -0.82 20.96
C THR A 175 17.62 0.39 20.17
N ASN A 176 18.45 1.21 20.80
CA ASN A 176 18.96 2.47 20.25
C ASN A 176 19.90 2.31 19.02
N ASP A 177 20.06 1.09 18.47
CA ASP A 177 20.94 0.81 17.33
C ASP A 177 20.25 0.95 15.96
N ASP A 178 18.92 1.16 15.93
CA ASP A 178 18.16 1.38 14.69
C ASP A 178 17.99 2.88 14.32
N ILE A 179 18.61 3.80 15.08
CA ILE A 179 18.67 5.23 14.75
C ILE A 179 20.10 5.54 14.31
N ASP A 180 20.42 5.22 13.05
CA ASP A 180 21.32 6.02 12.20
C ASP A 180 21.41 5.37 10.80
N SER A 181 20.52 5.76 9.91
CA SER A 181 20.88 6.04 8.50
C SER A 181 19.74 6.76 7.77
N ASP A 182 20.12 7.95 7.28
CA ASP A 182 19.55 8.69 6.16
C ASP A 182 18.24 9.49 6.33
N ASN A 183 18.44 10.72 6.79
CA ASN A 183 17.63 11.87 6.40
C ASN A 183 18.04 12.34 4.99
N SER A 184 17.13 12.27 4.04
CA SER A 184 17.12 13.18 2.90
C SER A 184 15.72 13.67 2.60
N SER A 185 15.52 14.96 2.90
CA SER A 185 14.68 15.97 2.23
C SER A 185 13.66 16.70 3.13
N ASN A 186 14.10 17.91 3.51
CA ASN A 186 13.38 19.17 3.81
C ASN A 186 11.86 19.12 3.97
N ASP A 187 11.36 19.52 5.14
CA ASP A 187 10.71 20.82 5.32
C ASP A 187 10.50 21.12 6.83
N ASP A 188 10.56 22.41 7.15
CA ASP A 188 10.57 23.02 8.48
C ASP A 188 9.62 22.38 9.51
N ASP A 189 10.16 21.92 10.65
CA ASP A 189 9.53 22.07 11.95
C ASP A 189 10.54 21.98 13.10
N GLN A 190 10.34 22.87 14.07
CA GLN A 190 11.22 23.16 15.21
C GLN A 190 11.55 21.92 16.10
N PRO A 191 12.72 21.90 16.76
CA PRO A 191 13.13 20.77 17.59
C PRO A 191 12.40 20.80 18.93
N ILE A 192 11.42 19.92 19.12
CA ILE A 192 10.87 19.65 20.46
C ILE A 192 11.84 18.67 21.14
N LYS A 193 12.74 19.24 21.95
CA LYS A 193 13.46 18.51 22.99
C LYS A 193 12.45 17.79 23.88
N GLY A 194 12.54 16.47 23.94
CA GLY A 194 11.75 15.64 24.84
C GLY A 194 12.37 14.26 24.96
N GLU A 195 13.23 14.10 25.96
CA GLU A 195 13.77 12.84 26.44
C GLU A 195 12.67 11.75 26.55
N GLY A 196 12.98 10.53 26.10
CA GLY A 196 12.30 9.31 26.57
C GLY A 196 10.84 9.07 26.18
N ASN A 197 10.22 9.91 25.34
CA ASN A 197 8.83 9.70 24.94
C ASN A 197 8.72 8.71 23.78
N ASN A 198 8.08 7.56 24.04
CA ASN A 198 7.84 6.55 23.02
C ASN A 198 7.00 7.15 21.87
N PRO A 199 7.50 7.13 20.61
CA PRO A 199 6.84 7.78 19.48
C PRO A 199 5.40 7.28 19.27
N VAL A 200 5.10 6.05 19.68
CA VAL A 200 3.78 5.43 19.57
C VAL A 200 2.69 6.24 20.29
N TYR A 201 3.02 6.91 21.39
CA TYR A 201 2.09 7.69 22.23
C TYR A 201 2.08 9.20 21.92
N GLN A 202 2.85 9.63 20.92
CA GLN A 202 2.83 11.00 20.44
C GLN A 202 1.49 11.34 19.77
N ALA A 203 1.00 12.56 19.99
CA ALA A 203 -0.32 13.00 19.53
C ALA A 203 -0.55 12.80 18.03
N VAL A 204 0.47 13.08 17.20
CA VAL A 204 0.44 12.91 15.74
C VAL A 204 0.21 11.44 15.37
N ASN A 205 0.93 10.52 16.02
CA ASN A 205 0.83 9.09 15.76
C ASN A 205 -0.48 8.50 16.30
N CYS A 206 -0.92 8.92 17.48
CA CYS A 206 -2.23 8.59 18.03
C CYS A 206 -3.37 9.05 17.12
N PHE A 207 -3.27 10.27 16.56
CA PHE A 207 -4.25 10.78 15.63
C PHE A 207 -4.26 10.00 14.32
N ASN A 208 -3.10 9.63 13.79
CA ASN A 208 -2.99 8.85 12.56
C ASN A 208 -3.60 7.44 12.66
N ARG A 209 -3.64 6.86 13.86
CA ARG A 209 -4.30 5.58 14.13
C ARG A 209 -5.82 5.64 13.98
N ILE A 210 -6.42 6.81 14.21
CA ILE A 210 -7.87 6.97 14.08
C ILE A 210 -8.29 6.66 12.63
N ASP A 211 -9.39 5.93 12.48
CA ASP A 211 -9.95 5.58 11.17
C ASP A 211 -10.09 6.83 10.30
N ARG A 212 -9.72 6.72 9.01
CA ARG A 212 -9.75 7.86 8.07
C ARG A 212 -11.10 8.59 8.05
N LYS A 213 -12.21 7.84 8.12
CA LYS A 213 -13.57 8.40 8.16
C LYS A 213 -13.82 9.25 9.42
N LEU A 214 -13.32 8.81 10.57
CA LEU A 214 -13.45 9.51 11.84
C LEU A 214 -12.55 10.75 11.88
N ARG A 215 -11.31 10.65 11.38
CA ARG A 215 -10.41 11.81 11.19
C ARG A 215 -11.04 12.91 10.34
N ASN A 216 -11.69 12.54 9.24
CA ASN A 216 -12.41 13.50 8.39
C ASN A 216 -13.57 14.19 9.14
N SER A 217 -14.23 13.48 10.05
CA SER A 217 -15.28 14.06 10.89
C SER A 217 -14.73 15.04 11.93
N LEU A 218 -13.54 14.74 12.49
CA LEU A 218 -12.79 15.60 13.40
C LEU A 218 -12.06 16.77 12.71
N GLY A 219 -12.13 16.87 11.37
CA GLY A 219 -11.59 18.00 10.61
C GLY A 219 -12.64 19.05 10.23
N LYS A 220 -13.90 18.88 10.63
CA LYS A 220 -15.01 19.80 10.31
C LYS A 220 -14.98 21.05 11.21
N GLN A 221 -15.57 22.15 10.76
CA GLN A 221 -15.59 23.41 11.53
C GLN A 221 -16.43 23.34 12.82
N ASN A 222 -17.49 22.53 12.86
CA ASN A 222 -18.45 22.48 13.98
C ASN A 222 -18.30 21.17 14.78
N ILE A 223 -17.21 21.04 15.53
CA ILE A 223 -16.96 19.88 16.38
C ILE A 223 -17.32 20.25 17.82
N PRO A 224 -18.04 19.37 18.55
CA PRO A 224 -18.36 19.62 19.96
C PRO A 224 -17.11 19.39 20.82
N TYR A 225 -16.27 20.43 20.96
CA TYR A 225 -15.03 20.36 21.72
C TYR A 225 -15.23 19.95 23.18
N ASP A 226 -16.24 20.52 23.85
CA ASP A 226 -16.55 20.21 25.25
C ASP A 226 -16.79 18.71 25.45
N PHE A 227 -17.63 18.12 24.60
CA PHE A 227 -17.87 16.67 24.63
C PHE A 227 -16.59 15.87 24.41
N ILE A 228 -15.74 16.27 23.47
CA ILE A 228 -14.49 15.55 23.19
C ILE A 228 -13.55 15.62 24.39
N GLN A 229 -13.40 16.79 25.00
CA GLN A 229 -12.52 17.01 26.13
C GLN A 229 -13.00 16.25 27.36
N ASP A 230 -14.29 16.38 27.71
CA ASP A 230 -14.87 15.74 28.89
C ASP A 230 -14.83 14.20 28.77
N PHE A 231 -15.14 13.68 27.57
CA PHE A 231 -15.16 12.24 27.35
C PHE A 231 -13.74 11.64 27.26
N ASP A 232 -12.78 12.37 26.69
CA ASP A 232 -11.35 11.98 26.69
C ASP A 232 -10.80 11.97 28.12
N GLU A 233 -11.08 13.01 28.92
CA GLU A 233 -10.67 13.06 30.33
C GLU A 233 -11.29 11.91 31.14
N LYS A 234 -12.58 11.62 30.92
CA LYS A 234 -13.26 10.49 31.55
C LYS A 234 -12.55 9.17 31.25
N ILE A 235 -12.29 8.88 29.99
CA ILE A 235 -11.56 7.66 29.56
C ILE A 235 -10.18 7.60 30.23
N ARG A 236 -9.41 8.67 30.14
CA ARG A 236 -8.05 8.70 30.72
C ARG A 236 -8.11 8.44 32.22
N LYS A 237 -9.06 9.05 32.95
CA LYS A 237 -9.22 8.86 34.38
C LYS A 237 -9.63 7.43 34.74
N THR A 238 -10.59 6.84 34.03
CA THR A 238 -11.06 5.48 34.34
C THR A 238 -9.97 4.43 34.09
N PHE A 239 -9.29 4.50 32.95
CA PHE A 239 -8.30 3.49 32.56
C PHE A 239 -6.94 3.67 33.25
N THR A 240 -6.60 4.90 33.66
CA THR A 240 -5.41 5.13 34.51
C THR A 240 -5.62 4.58 35.92
N GLN A 241 -6.85 4.64 36.45
CA GLN A 241 -7.18 4.03 37.74
C GLN A 241 -7.23 2.51 37.64
N ASN A 242 -7.91 1.99 36.60
CA ASN A 242 -8.13 0.57 36.39
C ASN A 242 -7.96 0.23 34.91
N SER A 243 -6.84 -0.40 34.54
CA SER A 243 -6.56 -0.79 33.14
C SER A 243 -7.63 -1.72 32.56
N ASN A 244 -8.21 -2.60 33.38
CA ASN A 244 -9.23 -3.58 32.99
C ASN A 244 -10.66 -3.05 33.15
N ALA A 245 -10.85 -1.74 33.34
CA ALA A 245 -12.19 -1.16 33.41
C ALA A 245 -12.92 -1.29 32.07
N GLU A 246 -14.25 -1.31 32.13
CA GLU A 246 -15.12 -1.25 30.96
C GLU A 246 -16.06 -0.05 31.12
N ILE A 247 -16.22 0.73 30.05
CA ILE A 247 -17.17 1.85 30.02
C ILE A 247 -18.36 1.45 29.16
N LEU A 248 -19.56 1.46 29.74
CA LEU A 248 -20.81 1.22 29.03
C LEU A 248 -21.74 2.42 29.20
N GLU A 249 -21.97 3.17 28.12
CA GLU A 249 -22.77 4.41 28.18
C GLU A 249 -23.79 4.55 27.04
N PRO A 250 -25.01 5.04 27.33
CA PRO A 250 -26.00 5.31 26.30
C PRO A 250 -25.60 6.53 25.47
N MET A 251 -25.61 6.39 24.14
CA MET A 251 -25.41 7.49 23.21
C MET A 251 -26.46 7.49 22.11
N TYR A 252 -27.42 8.42 22.25
CA TYR A 252 -28.57 8.52 21.36
C TYR A 252 -28.18 9.01 19.95
N ALA A 253 -27.33 10.03 19.84
CA ALA A 253 -26.93 10.54 18.53
C ALA A 253 -25.82 9.71 17.89
N SER A 254 -25.94 9.46 16.58
CA SER A 254 -24.91 8.78 15.79
C SER A 254 -23.59 9.57 15.73
N GLU A 255 -23.66 10.91 15.77
CA GLU A 255 -22.46 11.77 15.70
C GLU A 255 -21.60 11.64 16.96
N PHE A 256 -22.20 11.72 18.16
CA PHE A 256 -21.47 11.51 19.42
C PHE A 256 -20.84 10.12 19.51
N ARG A 257 -21.52 9.10 18.95
CA ARG A 257 -20.95 7.75 18.87
C ARG A 257 -19.68 7.68 18.00
N LYS A 258 -19.63 8.44 16.90
CA LYS A 258 -18.42 8.54 16.07
C LYS A 258 -17.30 9.22 16.84
N TYR A 259 -17.59 10.31 17.55
CA TYR A 259 -16.59 11.01 18.36
C TYR A 259 -16.05 10.13 19.48
N ALA A 260 -16.91 9.45 20.23
CA ALA A 260 -16.51 8.50 21.26
C ALA A 260 -15.60 7.39 20.71
N ARG A 261 -15.94 6.83 19.54
CA ARG A 261 -15.07 5.84 18.86
C ARG A 261 -13.72 6.43 18.46
N ALA A 262 -13.70 7.67 17.97
CA ALA A 262 -12.45 8.35 17.61
C ALA A 262 -11.57 8.62 18.84
N ILE A 263 -12.16 9.05 19.96
CA ILE A 263 -11.48 9.27 21.24
C ILE A 263 -10.91 7.96 21.78
N ALA A 264 -11.69 6.87 21.73
CA ALA A 264 -11.21 5.55 22.15
C ALA A 264 -10.01 5.08 21.30
N GLN A 265 -10.10 5.19 19.97
CA GLN A 265 -8.99 4.82 19.06
C GLN A 265 -7.73 5.66 19.30
N TYR A 266 -7.89 6.95 19.56
CA TYR A 266 -6.79 7.84 19.93
C TYR A 266 -6.09 7.37 21.21
N ASN A 267 -6.85 6.88 22.18
CA ASN A 267 -6.38 6.35 23.46
C ASN A 267 -5.94 4.86 23.41
N PHE A 268 -5.84 4.23 22.24
CA PHE A 268 -5.53 2.79 22.09
C PHE A 268 -6.56 1.84 22.70
N LEU A 269 -7.81 2.25 22.78
CA LEU A 269 -8.89 1.44 23.32
C LEU A 269 -9.81 0.93 22.21
N GLU A 270 -10.44 -0.21 22.47
CA GLU A 270 -11.49 -0.71 21.59
C GLU A 270 -12.82 -0.06 21.94
N CYS A 271 -13.57 0.35 20.92
CA CYS A 271 -14.91 0.91 21.09
C CYS A 271 -15.90 0.21 20.17
N LEU A 272 -16.90 -0.42 20.77
CA LEU A 272 -18.00 -1.09 20.09
C LEU A 272 -19.30 -0.32 20.33
N THR A 273 -20.25 -0.47 19.41
CA THR A 273 -21.61 0.05 19.58
C THR A 273 -22.56 -1.12 19.72
N ILE A 274 -23.21 -1.22 20.87
CA ILE A 274 -24.14 -2.29 21.22
C ILE A 274 -25.57 -1.76 21.09
N ALA A 275 -26.47 -2.58 20.56
CA ALA A 275 -27.90 -2.29 20.56
C ALA A 275 -28.51 -2.90 21.82
N ASP A 276 -29.09 -2.06 22.68
CA ASP A 276 -29.85 -2.50 23.85
C ASP A 276 -31.29 -2.00 23.69
N GLY A 277 -32.12 -2.84 23.05
CA GLY A 277 -33.46 -2.46 22.60
C GLY A 277 -33.44 -1.28 21.63
N GLU A 278 -34.14 -0.20 21.98
CA GLU A 278 -34.14 1.05 21.19
C GLU A 278 -32.92 1.94 21.46
N LYS A 279 -32.16 1.67 22.53
CA LYS A 279 -31.00 2.48 22.91
C LYS A 279 -29.75 1.93 22.25
N ARG A 280 -28.87 2.84 21.83
CA ARG A 280 -27.53 2.50 21.34
C ARG A 280 -26.53 2.85 22.41
N MET A 281 -25.81 1.84 22.88
CA MET A 281 -24.78 1.96 23.90
C MET A 281 -23.41 1.97 23.23
N ILE A 282 -22.45 2.65 23.82
CA ILE A 282 -21.04 2.48 23.53
C ILE A 282 -20.39 1.65 24.63
N HIS A 283 -19.62 0.68 24.19
CA HIS A 283 -18.81 -0.18 25.03
C HIS A 283 -17.34 0.06 24.72
N ILE A 284 -16.57 0.53 25.70
CA ILE A 284 -15.14 0.78 25.58
C ILE A 284 -14.39 -0.14 26.53
N SER A 285 -13.43 -0.88 25.99
CA SER A 285 -12.59 -1.81 26.74
C SER A 285 -11.12 -1.69 26.32
N ASN A 286 -10.24 -2.01 27.26
CA ASN A 286 -8.81 -2.14 26.98
C ASN A 286 -8.50 -3.60 26.64
N LYS A 287 -7.92 -3.84 25.46
CA LYS A 287 -7.44 -5.17 25.06
C LYS A 287 -6.05 -5.50 25.60
N LYS A 288 -5.34 -4.51 26.13
CA LYS A 288 -3.98 -4.64 26.67
C LYS A 288 -4.04 -4.87 28.17
N SER A 289 -2.99 -5.49 28.72
CA SER A 289 -2.81 -5.71 30.17
C SER A 289 -2.67 -4.41 30.96
N PHE A 290 -2.07 -3.38 30.35
CA PHE A 290 -1.86 -2.06 30.93
C PHE A 290 -2.44 -0.95 30.05
N TYR A 291 -2.64 0.23 30.64
CA TYR A 291 -3.09 1.43 29.95
C TYR A 291 -2.02 2.53 30.05
N ILE A 292 -1.64 3.09 28.91
CA ILE A 292 -0.78 4.27 28.83
C ILE A 292 -1.54 5.33 28.03
N PRO A 293 -1.92 6.47 28.65
CA PRO A 293 -2.61 7.53 27.94
C PRO A 293 -1.66 8.21 26.95
N PRO A 294 -2.18 8.73 25.81
CA PRO A 294 -1.42 9.63 24.95
C PRO A 294 -0.86 10.83 25.72
N TYR A 295 0.32 11.31 25.33
CA TYR A 295 0.99 12.44 26.00
C TYR A 295 0.16 13.72 25.91
N THR A 296 -0.53 13.92 24.79
CA THR A 296 -1.42 15.05 24.57
C THR A 296 -2.86 14.55 24.46
N PRO A 297 -3.83 15.11 25.21
CA PRO A 297 -5.24 14.81 25.01
C PRO A 297 -5.74 15.24 23.62
N LEU A 298 -6.76 14.55 23.10
CA LEU A 298 -7.25 14.74 21.74
C LEU A 298 -7.81 16.15 21.53
N GLY A 299 -8.55 16.68 22.50
CA GLY A 299 -9.11 18.03 22.44
C GLY A 299 -8.04 19.10 22.23
N SER A 300 -6.96 19.06 23.03
CA SER A 300 -5.83 19.99 22.90
C SER A 300 -5.12 19.85 21.55
N TYR A 301 -4.92 18.62 21.08
CA TYR A 301 -4.29 18.36 19.79
C TYR A 301 -5.11 18.96 18.61
N LEU A 302 -6.44 18.83 18.64
CA LEU A 302 -7.32 19.40 17.62
C LEU A 302 -7.30 20.94 17.62
N MET A 303 -7.25 21.57 18.80
CA MET A 303 -7.11 23.02 18.91
C MET A 303 -5.78 23.51 18.32
N MET A 304 -4.67 22.83 18.64
CA MET A 304 -3.36 23.16 18.06
C MET A 304 -3.39 23.04 16.54
N ARG A 305 -3.96 21.96 16.00
CA ARG A 305 -4.01 21.72 14.57
C ARG A 305 -4.91 22.68 13.80
N THR A 306 -6.03 23.11 14.39
CA THR A 306 -6.88 24.13 13.76
C THR A 306 -6.19 25.49 13.72
N SER A 307 -5.42 25.84 14.76
CA SER A 307 -4.64 27.08 14.78
C SER A 307 -3.55 27.13 13.68
N THR A 308 -2.85 26.02 13.44
CA THR A 308 -1.79 25.96 12.40
C THR A 308 -2.34 26.06 10.98
N LEU A 309 -3.54 25.50 10.73
CA LEU A 309 -4.25 25.64 9.45
C LEU A 309 -4.65 27.09 9.16
N THR A 310 -5.02 27.88 10.17
CA THR A 310 -5.34 29.30 9.97
C THR A 310 -4.12 30.18 9.68
N ARG A 311 -2.92 29.73 10.06
CA ARG A 311 -1.67 30.46 9.86
C ARG A 311 -1.04 30.20 8.49
N THR A 312 -1.25 29.02 7.91
CA THR A 312 -0.77 28.65 6.57
C THR A 312 -1.66 29.15 5.42
N GLN A 313 -2.87 29.65 5.73
CA GLN A 313 -3.79 30.22 4.75
C GLN A 313 -3.80 31.76 4.70
N ARG A 314 -2.87 32.42 5.41
CA ARG A 314 -2.60 33.86 5.31
C ARG A 314 -1.24 34.09 4.67
#